data_AF-A0A151SS56-F1
#
_entry.id   AF-A0A151SS56-F1
#
_cell.length_a   1.000
_cell.length_b   1.000
_cell.length_c   1.000
_cell.angle_alpha   90.00
_cell.angle_beta   90.00
_cell.angle_gamma   90.00
#
_symmetry.space_group_name_H-M   'P 1'
#
loop_
_entity.id
_entity.type
_entity.pdbx_description
1 polymer ?
#
loop_
_entity_poly.entity_id
_entity_poly.type
_entity_poly.pdbx_seq_one_letter_code
_entity_poly.pdbx_strand_id
1 'polypeptide(L)'
;MCALTKKEYTKEHNFRSVKKMWDTLAITYDGSLKVKHNKLSLLVRKYELFEMEENESIQTMFGRFQTIINELSFLGRTYDNFDHVDKFLRSLPRKWRPQEYRVESTNNFSKLKLDINSSTRPNADQEMVKCES
;
A
#
# COMPACT_ATOMS: atom_id res chain seq x y z
N MET A 1 -44.75 60.59 8.00
CA MET A 1 -43.58 59.98 8.67
C MET A 1 -44.01 58.64 9.22
N CYS A 2 -43.57 57.53 8.63
CA CYS A 2 -43.92 56.19 9.10
C CYS A 2 -43.03 55.85 10.31
N ALA A 3 -43.60 55.91 11.51
CA ALA A 3 -42.94 55.50 12.75
C ALA A 3 -43.03 53.97 12.85
N LEU A 4 -41.95 53.27 12.52
CA LEU A 4 -41.82 51.84 12.84
C LEU A 4 -42.00 51.69 14.35
N THR A 5 -42.92 50.82 14.77
CA THR A 5 -43.15 50.61 16.20
C THR A 5 -41.89 49.97 16.81
N LYS A 6 -41.52 50.36 18.04
CA LYS A 6 -40.29 49.89 18.73
C LYS A 6 -40.12 48.35 18.68
N LYS A 7 -41.24 47.62 18.65
CA LYS A 7 -41.28 46.15 18.54
C LYS A 7 -40.78 45.65 17.17
N GLU A 8 -41.16 46.29 16.08
CA GLU A 8 -40.74 45.92 14.71
C GLU A 8 -39.24 46.16 14.51
N TYR A 9 -38.75 47.31 14.99
CA TYR A 9 -37.31 47.62 14.98
C TYR A 9 -36.48 46.59 15.78
N THR A 10 -36.96 46.21 16.97
CA THR A 10 -36.28 45.22 17.82
C THR A 10 -36.29 43.82 17.20
N LYS A 11 -37.37 43.45 16.49
CA LYS A 11 -37.51 42.15 15.82
C LYS A 11 -36.57 42.05 14.61
N GLU A 12 -36.46 43.10 13.80
CA GLU A 12 -35.54 43.16 12.66
C GLU A 12 -34.08 43.11 13.12
N HIS A 13 -33.73 43.86 14.16
CA HIS A 13 -32.39 43.84 14.75
C HIS A 13 -32.01 42.45 15.25
N ASN A 14 -32.91 41.76 15.96
CA ASN A 14 -32.68 40.42 16.46
C ASN A 14 -32.49 39.39 15.34
N PHE A 15 -33.31 39.44 14.28
CA PHE A 15 -33.17 38.54 13.13
C PHE A 15 -31.82 38.73 12.42
N ARG A 16 -31.40 39.99 12.23
CA ARG A 16 -30.09 40.31 11.64
C ARG A 16 -28.93 39.77 12.48
N SER A 17 -29.04 39.84 13.81
CA SER A 17 -28.03 39.29 14.73
C SER A 17 -27.95 37.76 14.65
N VAL A 18 -29.10 37.08 14.69
CA VAL A 18 -29.18 35.61 14.57
C VAL A 18 -28.61 35.14 13.23
N LYS A 19 -28.95 35.81 12.13
CA LYS A 19 -28.41 35.48 10.79
C LYS A 19 -26.89 35.58 10.77
N LYS A 20 -26.32 36.67 11.31
CA LYS A 20 -24.85 36.83 11.39
C LYS A 20 -24.17 35.72 12.21
N MET A 21 -24.79 35.29 13.31
CA MET A 21 -24.29 34.16 14.11
C MET A 21 -24.28 32.87 13.31
N TRP A 22 -25.37 32.57 12.58
CA TRP A 22 -25.45 31.39 11.72
C TRP A 22 -24.45 31.44 10.56
N ASP A 23 -24.32 32.58 9.88
CA ASP A 23 -23.35 32.76 8.79
C ASP A 23 -21.91 32.52 9.28
N THR A 24 -21.57 33.07 10.46
CA THR A 24 -20.25 32.85 11.09
C THR A 24 -20.02 31.39 11.42
N LEU A 25 -21.03 30.71 11.97
CA LEU A 25 -20.95 29.29 12.29
C LEU A 25 -20.78 28.44 11.03
N ALA A 26 -21.53 28.72 9.98
CA ALA A 26 -21.46 28.02 8.70
C ALA A 26 -20.06 28.18 8.06
N ILE A 27 -19.53 29.40 8.02
CA ILE A 27 -18.18 29.68 7.50
C ILE A 27 -17.12 28.93 8.32
N THR A 28 -17.24 28.95 9.65
CA THR A 28 -16.29 28.27 10.54
C THR A 28 -16.31 26.76 10.34
N TYR A 29 -17.52 26.18 10.23
CA TYR A 29 -17.69 24.75 10.03
C TYR A 29 -17.19 24.30 8.65
N ASP A 30 -17.55 25.01 7.58
CA ASP A 30 -17.06 24.74 6.22
C ASP A 30 -15.54 24.90 6.13
N GLY A 31 -14.99 25.96 6.74
CA GLY A 31 -13.55 26.14 6.88
C GLY A 31 -12.87 24.97 7.60
N SER A 32 -13.47 24.47 8.69
CA SER A 32 -12.99 23.28 9.40
C SER A 32 -13.03 22.02 8.55
N LEU A 33 -14.12 21.79 7.82
CA LEU A 33 -14.25 20.67 6.89
C LEU A 33 -13.22 20.74 5.77
N LYS A 34 -13.04 21.91 5.16
CA LYS A 34 -12.04 22.14 4.11
C LYS A 34 -10.62 21.87 4.60
N VAL A 35 -10.28 22.30 5.81
CA VAL A 35 -8.99 22.00 6.43
C VAL A 35 -8.80 20.50 6.64
N LYS A 36 -9.80 19.80 7.18
CA LYS A 36 -9.76 18.34 7.36
C LYS A 36 -9.60 17.61 6.02
N HIS A 37 -10.36 18.02 5.00
CA HIS A 37 -10.28 17.44 3.67
C HIS A 37 -8.90 17.66 3.03
N ASN A 38 -8.37 18.88 3.09
CA ASN A 38 -7.03 19.17 2.58
C ASN A 38 -5.95 18.36 3.29
N LYS A 39 -6.04 18.22 4.61
CA LYS A 39 -5.11 17.39 5.39
C LYS A 39 -5.20 15.92 4.96
N LEU A 40 -6.42 15.40 4.80
CA LEU A 40 -6.65 14.04 4.33
C LEU A 40 -6.03 13.83 2.93
N SER A 41 -6.31 14.72 1.98
CA SER A 41 -5.76 14.65 0.62
C SER A 41 -4.23 14.69 0.60
N LEU A 42 -3.62 15.50 1.45
CA LEU A 42 -2.15 15.53 1.61
C LEU A 42 -1.60 14.22 2.16
N LEU A 43 -2.24 13.64 3.17
CA LEU A 43 -1.82 12.38 3.77
C LEU A 43 -1.98 11.20 2.80
N VAL A 44 -3.06 11.17 2.02
CA VAL A 44 -3.26 10.18 0.96
C VAL A 44 -2.12 10.26 -0.05
N ARG A 45 -1.78 11.47 -0.50
CA ARG A 45 -0.64 11.66 -1.42
C ARG A 45 0.69 11.22 -0.80
N LYS A 46 0.93 11.52 0.48
CA LYS A 46 2.13 11.06 1.21
C LYS A 46 2.19 9.54 1.31
N TYR A 47 1.06 8.89 1.55
CA TYR A 47 0.94 7.45 1.58
C TYR A 47 1.22 6.84 0.20
N GLU A 48 0.59 7.36 -0.86
CA GLU A 48 0.77 6.88 -2.24
C GLU A 48 2.20 7.04 -2.75
N LEU A 49 2.87 8.14 -2.41
CA LEU A 49 4.26 8.42 -2.80
C LEU A 49 5.28 7.95 -1.76
N PHE A 50 4.86 7.18 -0.75
CA PHE A 50 5.76 6.72 0.30
C PHE A 50 6.83 5.78 -0.27
N GLU A 51 8.09 6.11 -0.02
CA GLU A 51 9.27 5.33 -0.38
C GLU A 51 10.32 5.38 0.75
N MET A 52 11.19 4.36 0.79
CA MET A 52 12.33 4.33 1.70
C MET A 52 13.40 5.33 1.23
N GLU A 53 13.97 6.08 2.16
CA GLU A 53 15.02 7.05 1.83
C GLU A 53 16.40 6.37 1.72
N GLU A 54 17.30 6.94 0.89
CA GLU A 54 18.70 6.51 0.82
C GLU A 54 19.34 6.76 2.19
N ASN A 55 19.79 5.70 2.87
CA ASN A 55 20.36 5.70 4.23
C ASN A 55 19.38 5.60 5.41
N GLU A 56 18.10 5.39 5.13
CA GLU A 56 17.15 5.09 6.19
C GLU A 56 17.24 3.63 6.66
N SER A 57 16.92 3.36 7.93
CA SER A 57 16.72 2.00 8.43
C SER A 57 15.27 1.53 8.19
N ILE A 58 15.06 0.21 8.07
CA ILE A 58 13.69 -0.35 7.93
C ILE A 58 12.80 0.02 9.13
N GLN A 59 13.36 0.08 10.34
CA GLN A 59 12.60 0.46 11.53
C GLN A 59 12.16 1.93 11.48
N THR A 60 13.06 2.82 11.05
CA THR A 60 12.75 4.25 10.86
C THR A 60 11.66 4.42 9.79
N MET A 61 11.79 3.71 8.68
CA MET A 61 10.80 3.72 7.59
C MET A 61 9.44 3.23 8.08
N PHE A 62 9.41 2.12 8.82
CA PHE A 62 8.18 1.59 9.39
C PHE A 62 7.53 2.57 10.36
N GLY A 63 8.29 3.26 11.19
CA GLY A 63 7.78 4.31 12.08
C GLY A 63 7.13 5.48 11.32
N ARG A 64 7.74 5.96 10.23
CA ARG A 64 7.14 6.98 9.36
C ARG A 64 5.85 6.47 8.71
N PHE A 65 5.87 5.22 8.22
CA PHE A 65 4.71 4.59 7.59
C PHE A 65 3.53 4.46 8.56
N GLN A 66 3.77 3.98 9.79
CA GLN A 66 2.75 3.89 10.84
C GLN A 66 2.19 5.26 11.20
N THR A 67 3.02 6.30 11.25
CA THR A 67 2.56 7.67 11.52
C THR A 67 1.54 8.11 10.47
N ILE A 68 1.81 7.85 9.19
CA ILE A 68 0.88 8.18 8.10
C ILE A 68 -0.43 7.39 8.23
N ILE A 69 -0.36 6.09 8.49
CA ILE A 69 -1.55 5.23 8.67
C ILE A 69 -2.41 5.73 9.84
N ASN A 70 -1.78 6.05 10.97
CA ASN A 70 -2.48 6.53 12.16
C ASN A 70 -3.18 7.86 11.88
N GLU A 71 -2.52 8.79 11.19
CA GLU A 71 -3.13 10.07 10.81
C GLU A 71 -4.29 9.90 9.82
N LEU A 72 -4.19 8.96 8.87
CA LEU A 72 -5.27 8.64 7.93
C LEU A 72 -6.47 8.04 8.65
N SER A 73 -6.23 7.10 9.56
CA SER A 73 -7.26 6.46 10.39
C SER A 73 -7.98 7.49 11.26
N PHE A 74 -7.23 8.41 11.88
CA PHE A 74 -7.79 9.52 12.67
C PHE A 74 -8.71 10.43 11.84
N LEU A 75 -8.44 10.60 10.54
CA LEU A 75 -9.28 11.38 9.62
C LEU A 75 -10.39 10.56 8.95
N GLY A 76 -10.56 9.28 9.33
CA GLY A 76 -11.63 8.41 8.85
C GLY A 76 -11.34 7.67 7.55
N ARG A 77 -10.09 7.62 7.09
CA ARG A 77 -9.67 6.78 5.96
C ARG A 77 -8.82 5.62 6.47
N THR A 78 -9.33 4.40 6.30
CA THR A 78 -8.65 3.17 6.65
C THR A 78 -8.41 2.32 5.41
N TYR A 79 -7.38 1.47 5.46
CA TYR A 79 -7.08 0.46 4.45
C TYR A 79 -7.01 -0.90 5.13
N ASP A 80 -7.03 -1.98 4.35
CA ASP A 80 -6.84 -3.31 4.93
C ASP A 80 -5.37 -3.52 5.35
N ASN A 81 -5.16 -4.44 6.29
CA ASN A 81 -3.82 -4.84 6.69
C ASN A 81 -3.01 -5.37 5.50
N PHE A 82 -3.65 -6.08 4.56
CA PHE A 82 -2.98 -6.54 3.35
C PHE A 82 -2.49 -5.36 2.50
N ASP A 83 -3.32 -4.33 2.29
CA ASP A 83 -2.95 -3.13 1.54
C ASP A 83 -1.76 -2.40 2.19
N HIS A 84 -1.74 -2.34 3.52
CA HIS A 84 -0.63 -1.76 4.27
C HIS A 84 0.67 -2.54 4.06
N VAL A 85 0.61 -3.88 4.12
CA VAL A 85 1.78 -4.74 3.90
C VAL A 85 2.28 -4.65 2.45
N ASP A 86 1.38 -4.79 1.47
CA ASP A 86 1.72 -4.67 0.04
C ASP A 86 2.33 -3.29 -0.26
N LYS A 87 1.74 -2.22 0.28
CA LYS A 87 2.28 -0.87 0.13
C LYS A 87 3.67 -0.74 0.74
N PHE A 88 3.87 -1.22 1.96
CA PHE A 88 5.16 -1.16 2.64
C PHE A 88 6.25 -1.91 1.85
N LEU A 89 5.94 -3.12 1.35
CA LEU A 89 6.84 -3.92 0.54
C LEU A 89 7.20 -3.24 -0.79
N ARG A 90 6.25 -2.55 -1.44
CA ARG A 90 6.51 -1.78 -2.67
C ARG A 90 7.39 -0.56 -2.44
N SER A 91 7.31 0.04 -1.26
CA SER A 91 8.11 1.20 -0.86
C SER A 91 9.57 0.83 -0.54
N LEU A 92 9.90 -0.46 -0.43
CA LEU A 92 11.26 -0.92 -0.20
C LEU A 92 12.14 -0.78 -1.47
N PRO A 93 13.42 -0.41 -1.31
CA PRO A 93 14.36 -0.34 -2.41
C PRO A 93 14.51 -1.69 -3.12
N ARG A 94 14.86 -1.67 -4.42
CA ARG A 94 15.02 -2.89 -5.24
C ARG A 94 15.88 -3.98 -4.61
N LYS A 95 16.91 -3.60 -3.84
CA LYS A 95 17.82 -4.53 -3.13
C LYS A 95 17.12 -5.42 -2.08
N TRP A 96 15.94 -5.03 -1.62
CA TRP A 96 15.15 -5.76 -0.62
C TRP A 96 13.97 -6.51 -1.24
N ARG A 97 13.70 -6.33 -2.53
CA ARG A 97 12.72 -7.18 -3.20
C ARG A 97 13.29 -8.60 -3.22
N PRO A 98 12.48 -9.64 -3.01
CA PRO A 98 12.91 -10.99 -3.27
C PRO A 98 13.52 -11.00 -4.66
N GLN A 99 14.81 -11.34 -4.76
CA GLN A 99 15.46 -11.51 -6.04
C GLN A 99 14.53 -12.43 -6.82
N GLU A 100 13.89 -11.96 -7.88
CA GLU A 100 13.29 -12.85 -8.86
C GLU A 100 14.47 -13.66 -9.35
N TYR A 101 14.67 -14.82 -8.74
CA TYR A 101 15.40 -15.90 -9.36
C TYR A 101 14.63 -16.13 -10.64
N ARG A 102 15.09 -15.48 -11.71
CA ARG A 102 14.78 -15.88 -13.07
C ARG A 102 15.26 -17.32 -13.14
N VAL A 103 14.37 -18.25 -12.82
CA VAL A 103 14.52 -19.65 -13.17
C VAL A 103 14.46 -19.62 -14.68
N GLU A 104 15.60 -19.37 -15.31
CA GLU A 104 15.82 -19.90 -16.63
C GLU A 104 15.62 -21.40 -16.44
N SER A 105 14.45 -21.89 -16.88
CA SER A 105 14.20 -23.27 -17.19
C SER A 105 15.14 -23.69 -18.33
N THR A 106 16.44 -23.67 -18.05
CA THR A 106 17.40 -24.44 -18.83
C THR A 106 17.10 -25.89 -18.49
N ASN A 107 16.80 -26.63 -19.55
CA ASN A 107 16.54 -28.06 -19.57
C ASN A 107 17.71 -28.86 -18.96
N ASN A 108 17.89 -28.82 -17.64
CA ASN A 108 18.85 -29.63 -16.91
C ASN A 108 18.26 -30.98 -16.47
N PHE A 109 16.95 -31.18 -16.63
CA PHE A 109 16.29 -32.49 -16.44
C PHE A 109 16.72 -33.55 -17.47
N SER A 110 17.26 -33.16 -18.62
CA SER A 110 17.79 -34.10 -19.62
C SER A 110 19.26 -34.49 -19.38
N LYS A 111 19.99 -33.77 -18.52
CA LYS A 111 21.40 -34.09 -18.21
C LYS A 111 21.54 -35.17 -17.13
N LEU A 112 20.60 -35.24 -16.18
CA LEU A 112 20.60 -36.28 -15.13
C LEU A 112 20.12 -37.65 -15.60
N LYS A 113 19.44 -37.76 -16.76
CA LYS A 113 18.92 -39.04 -17.26
C LYS A 113 19.92 -39.86 -18.08
N LEU A 114 21.03 -39.26 -18.54
CA LEU A 114 22.02 -39.95 -19.37
C LEU A 114 23.06 -40.73 -18.55
N ASP A 115 23.30 -40.36 -17.29
CA ASP A 115 24.34 -40.99 -16.47
C ASP A 115 23.88 -42.29 -15.75
N ILE A 116 22.58 -42.59 -15.75
CA ILE A 116 22.03 -43.79 -15.07
C ILE A 116 22.01 -45.01 -16.00
N ASN A 117 22.11 -44.80 -17.32
CA ASN A 117 21.99 -45.88 -18.31
C ASN A 117 23.34 -46.47 -18.77
N SER A 118 24.47 -45.89 -18.35
CA SER A 118 25.81 -46.36 -18.73
C SER A 118 26.51 -47.21 -17.66
N SER A 119 25.89 -47.39 -16.48
CA SER A 119 26.44 -48.17 -15.38
C SER A 119 25.43 -49.19 -14.86
N THR A 120 25.32 -50.34 -15.55
CA THR A 120 24.93 -51.72 -15.11
C THR A 120 24.43 -52.43 -16.37
N ARG A 121 25.18 -53.32 -17.05
CA ARG A 121 25.45 -54.71 -16.67
C ARG A 121 26.60 -55.26 -17.54
N PRO A 122 27.53 -56.04 -16.97
CA PRO A 122 27.95 -57.24 -17.66
C PRO A 122 27.75 -58.44 -16.74
N ASN A 123 26.88 -59.37 -17.13
CA ASN A 123 27.19 -60.79 -17.15
C ASN A 123 26.05 -61.55 -17.82
N ALA A 124 26.34 -62.05 -19.01
CA ALA A 124 25.67 -63.22 -19.57
C ALA A 124 26.70 -64.35 -19.54
N ASP A 125 26.63 -65.18 -18.50
CA ASP A 125 27.08 -66.57 -18.52
C ASP A 125 26.15 -67.32 -19.51
N GLN A 126 26.51 -68.25 -20.39
CA GLN A 126 27.71 -69.06 -20.64
C GLN A 126 27.63 -69.64 -22.08
N GLU A 127 28.77 -70.17 -22.54
CA GLU A 127 29.17 -70.77 -23.83
C GLU A 127 28.16 -71.60 -24.65
N MET A 128 28.31 -71.58 -26.00
CA MET A 128 28.54 -72.78 -26.85
C MET A 128 28.66 -72.41 -28.35
N VAL A 129 29.89 -72.31 -28.86
CA VAL A 129 30.21 -72.67 -30.25
C VAL A 129 31.47 -73.51 -30.22
N LYS A 130 31.30 -74.83 -30.30
CA LYS A 130 32.34 -75.72 -30.79
C LYS A 130 31.75 -76.62 -31.86
N CYS A 131 32.49 -76.67 -32.95
CA CYS A 131 32.16 -77.18 -34.27
C CYS A 131 31.61 -78.61 -34.27
N GLU A 132 30.63 -78.85 -35.14
CA GLU A 132 30.47 -80.14 -35.82
C GLU A 132 30.61 -79.91 -37.34
N SER A 133 31.31 -80.88 -37.96
CA SER A 133 31.73 -81.05 -39.36
C SER A 133 32.94 -80.26 -39.87
#